data_AF-A0AA37BU52-F1
#
_entry.id   AF-A0AA37BU52-F1
#
_cell.length_a   1.000
_cell.length_b   1.000
_cell.length_c   1.000
_cell.angle_alpha   90.00
_cell.angle_beta   90.00
_cell.angle_gamma   90.00
#
_symmetry.space_group_name_H-M   'P 1'
#
loop_
_entity.id
_entity.type
_entity.pdbx_description
1 polymer ?
#
loop_
_entity_poly.entity_id
_entity_poly.type
_entity_poly.pdbx_seq_one_letter_code
_entity_poly.pdbx_strand_id
1 'polypeptide(L)'
;MVKPVTGAQQRIIEAAEPGTGRLSGTAAQLDGLVRRGLAFRHPRPPHACFLTPAGHRLREGDAPVSPPPPGSSGAGGRPAAEDGGFRARTGGPEDPPGGAARLREARAAWSGMRELRRMTRADGATDRLCGWERQHLVRAAALTLEAAGFAPASEEPGSGYEVRETPQPDAVQVRPVGGTPPDRVDEAWSRTLTEAGWQVSHHQGVRPPGPYLLASPRRG
;
A
#
# COMPACT_ATOMS: atom_id res chain seq x y z
N MET A 1 18.15 10.62 -26.73
CA MET A 1 18.86 11.72 -26.02
C MET A 1 17.82 12.67 -25.46
N VAL A 2 17.48 12.55 -24.16
CA VAL A 2 16.51 13.45 -23.52
C VAL A 2 17.19 14.81 -23.38
N LYS A 3 16.65 15.85 -24.04
CA LYS A 3 17.20 17.22 -23.88
C LYS A 3 17.22 17.56 -22.39
N PRO A 4 18.26 18.21 -21.84
CA PRO A 4 18.23 18.67 -20.46
C PRO A 4 17.11 19.70 -20.25
N VAL A 5 16.63 19.83 -19.01
CA VAL A 5 15.66 20.87 -18.64
C VAL A 5 16.38 22.22 -18.69
N THR A 6 15.73 23.25 -19.25
CA THR A 6 16.37 24.57 -19.32
C THR A 6 16.40 25.22 -17.93
N GLY A 7 17.37 26.08 -17.64
CA GLY A 7 17.45 26.73 -16.33
C GLY A 7 16.19 27.53 -15.95
N ALA A 8 15.46 28.06 -16.95
CA ALA A 8 14.16 28.69 -16.73
C ALA A 8 13.06 27.70 -16.33
N GLN A 9 13.05 26.48 -16.89
CA GLN A 9 12.11 25.43 -16.52
C GLN A 9 12.41 24.87 -15.13
N GLN A 10 13.69 24.71 -14.78
CA GLN A 10 14.12 24.26 -13.47
C GLN A 10 13.61 25.19 -12.35
N ARG A 11 13.75 26.51 -12.52
CA ARG A 11 13.22 27.50 -11.56
C ARG A 11 11.71 27.42 -11.36
N ILE A 12 10.95 27.13 -12.42
CA ILE A 12 9.49 26.99 -12.34
C ILE A 12 9.10 25.72 -11.58
N ILE A 13 9.85 24.65 -11.76
CA ILE A 13 9.65 23.37 -11.05
C ILE A 13 10.00 23.52 -9.56
N GLU A 14 11.09 24.21 -9.25
CA GLU A 14 11.52 24.51 -7.87
C GLU A 14 10.50 25.40 -7.13
N ALA A 15 9.98 26.42 -7.83
CA ALA A 15 8.98 27.35 -7.32
C ALA A 15 7.56 26.79 -7.24
N ALA A 16 7.34 25.51 -7.59
CA ALA A 16 6.02 24.89 -7.51
C ALA A 16 5.46 24.91 -6.08
N GLU A 17 4.15 25.02 -5.93
CA GLU A 17 3.52 25.09 -4.61
C GLU A 17 3.83 23.82 -3.79
N PRO A 18 4.34 23.92 -2.54
CA PRO A 18 4.85 22.77 -1.78
C PRO A 18 3.81 21.69 -1.42
N GLY A 19 2.52 22.05 -1.35
CA GLY A 19 1.45 21.11 -1.00
C GLY A 19 0.72 20.49 -2.19
N THR A 20 0.59 21.24 -3.30
CA THR A 20 -0.24 20.83 -4.44
C THR A 20 0.56 20.59 -5.71
N GLY A 21 1.84 20.99 -5.75
CA GLY A 21 2.66 20.95 -6.96
C GLY A 21 2.17 21.90 -8.05
N ARG A 22 1.33 22.90 -7.70
CA ARG A 22 0.80 23.88 -8.65
C ARG A 22 1.91 24.76 -9.20
N LEU A 23 1.89 24.94 -10.51
CA LEU A 23 2.86 25.75 -11.24
C LEU A 23 2.29 27.13 -11.56
N SER A 24 3.14 28.13 -11.45
CA SER A 24 2.90 29.51 -11.85
C SER A 24 3.93 29.92 -12.92
N GLY A 25 3.48 30.61 -13.96
CA GLY A 25 4.34 31.00 -15.08
C GLY A 25 3.56 31.42 -16.32
N THR A 26 4.28 31.82 -17.36
CA THR A 26 3.65 32.15 -18.65
C THR A 26 3.10 30.89 -19.33
N ALA A 27 2.04 31.04 -20.15
CA ALA A 27 1.42 29.91 -20.86
C ALA A 27 2.45 29.10 -21.66
N ALA A 28 3.38 29.78 -22.36
CA ALA A 28 4.43 29.15 -23.16
C ALA A 28 5.42 28.30 -22.33
N GLN A 29 5.76 28.74 -21.11
CA GLN A 29 6.62 27.98 -20.20
C GLN A 29 5.92 26.73 -19.68
N LEU A 30 4.65 26.87 -19.30
CA LEU A 30 3.82 25.75 -18.82
C LEU A 30 3.56 24.73 -19.93
N ASP A 31 3.28 25.17 -21.15
CA ASP A 31 3.15 24.29 -22.33
C ASP A 31 4.47 23.57 -22.67
N GLY A 32 5.60 24.23 -22.42
CA GLY A 32 6.92 23.60 -22.52
C GLY A 32 7.10 22.44 -21.55
N LEU A 33 6.59 22.56 -20.32
CA LEU A 33 6.65 21.51 -19.30
C LEU A 33 5.65 20.38 -19.58
N VAL A 34 4.44 20.71 -20.05
CA VAL A 34 3.41 19.73 -20.42
C VAL A 34 3.86 18.86 -21.58
N ARG A 35 4.42 19.45 -22.64
CA ARG A 35 4.97 18.69 -23.79
C ARG A 35 6.11 17.75 -23.41
N ARG A 36 6.78 18.02 -22.29
CA ARG A 36 7.87 17.18 -21.76
C ARG A 36 7.38 16.16 -20.74
N GLY A 37 6.07 16.10 -20.47
CA GLY A 37 5.49 15.22 -19.47
C GLY A 37 5.91 15.55 -18.03
N LEU A 38 6.41 16.76 -17.77
CA LEU A 38 6.81 17.20 -16.43
C LEU A 38 5.66 17.88 -15.69
N ALA A 39 4.67 18.40 -16.42
CA ALA A 39 3.46 19.00 -15.89
C ALA A 39 2.22 18.47 -16.62
N PHE A 40 1.05 18.60 -16.02
CA PHE A 40 -0.23 18.36 -16.67
C PHE A 40 -1.19 19.53 -16.43
N ARG A 41 -2.15 19.73 -17.35
CA ARG A 41 -3.20 20.74 -17.25
C ARG A 41 -4.45 20.13 -16.67
N HIS A 42 -5.02 20.79 -15.67
CA HIS A 42 -6.29 20.35 -15.10
C HIS A 42 -7.45 20.55 -16.10
N PRO A 43 -8.33 19.55 -16.28
CA PRO A 43 -9.39 19.62 -17.28
C PRO A 43 -10.48 20.64 -16.93
N ARG A 44 -10.67 20.97 -15.64
CA ARG A 44 -11.61 22.02 -15.23
C ARG A 44 -10.96 23.41 -15.28
N PRO A 45 -11.69 24.46 -15.71
CA PRO A 45 -11.31 25.85 -15.51
C PRO A 45 -10.93 26.11 -14.04
N PRO A 46 -9.87 26.89 -13.75
CA PRO A 46 -9.11 27.77 -14.64
C PRO A 46 -7.93 27.11 -15.38
N HIS A 47 -7.94 25.79 -15.60
CA HIS A 47 -6.88 25.05 -16.31
C HIS A 47 -5.48 25.23 -15.70
N ALA A 48 -5.42 25.26 -14.36
CA ALA A 48 -4.16 25.31 -13.64
C ALA A 48 -3.24 24.15 -14.03
N CYS A 49 -1.93 24.42 -14.07
CA CYS A 49 -0.90 23.43 -14.36
C CYS A 49 -0.32 22.89 -13.05
N PHE A 50 -0.09 21.59 -13.00
CA PHE A 50 0.46 20.90 -11.82
C PHE A 50 1.62 20.01 -12.25
N LEU A 51 2.57 19.80 -11.34
CA LEU A 51 3.65 18.84 -11.56
C LEU A 51 3.09 17.42 -11.69
N THR A 52 3.72 16.65 -12.58
CA THR A 52 3.57 15.19 -12.63
C THR A 52 4.56 14.54 -11.66
N PRO A 53 4.46 13.22 -11.39
CA PRO A 53 5.49 12.51 -10.63
C PRO A 53 6.92 12.68 -11.19
N ALA A 54 7.07 12.82 -12.52
CA ALA A 54 8.38 13.08 -13.14
C ALA A 54 8.90 14.50 -12.85
N GLY A 55 8.00 15.49 -12.79
CA GLY A 55 8.33 16.85 -12.37
C GLY A 55 8.68 16.95 -10.89
N HIS A 56 8.01 16.18 -10.03
CA HIS A 56 8.34 16.08 -8.60
C HIS A 56 9.73 15.50 -8.36
N ARG A 57 10.09 14.40 -9.04
CA ARG A 57 11.46 13.84 -8.94
C ARG A 57 12.54 14.83 -9.36
N LEU A 58 12.30 15.60 -10.43
CA LEU A 58 13.23 16.62 -10.88
C LEU A 58 13.36 17.79 -9.88
N ARG A 59 12.27 18.13 -9.18
CA ARG A 59 12.27 19.11 -8.10
C ARG A 59 13.08 18.65 -6.89
N GLU A 60 12.97 17.37 -6.55
CA GLU A 60 13.63 16.74 -5.40
C GLU A 60 15.12 16.46 -5.65
N GLY A 61 15.61 16.69 -6.88
CA GLY A 61 17.01 16.49 -7.25
C GLY A 61 17.36 15.04 -7.59
N ASP A 62 16.35 14.19 -7.80
CA ASP A 62 16.55 12.78 -8.12
C ASP A 62 16.77 12.62 -9.63
N ALA A 63 18.03 12.37 -10.03
CA ALA A 63 18.42 12.26 -11.43
C ALA A 63 17.73 11.03 -12.08
N PRO A 64 17.34 11.11 -13.37
CA PRO A 64 16.58 10.06 -14.02
C PRO A 64 17.45 8.81 -14.25
N VAL A 65 17.18 7.74 -13.52
CA VAL A 65 17.48 6.38 -13.98
C VAL A 65 16.62 6.13 -15.22
N SER A 66 17.25 5.89 -16.37
CA SER A 66 16.53 5.63 -17.62
C SER A 66 15.62 4.40 -17.46
N PRO A 67 14.36 4.46 -17.89
CA PRO A 67 13.55 3.26 -18.03
C PRO A 67 14.11 2.40 -19.19
N PRO A 68 14.14 1.06 -19.07
CA PRO A 68 14.49 0.20 -20.18
C PRO A 68 13.45 0.34 -21.32
N PRO A 69 13.87 0.18 -22.59
CA PRO A 69 12.99 0.35 -23.73
C PRO A 69 11.88 -0.71 -23.78
N PRO A 70 10.69 -0.40 -24.33
CA PRO A 70 9.61 -1.35 -24.47
C PRO A 70 9.84 -2.27 -25.68
N GLY A 71 9.94 -3.57 -25.42
CA GLY A 71 9.58 -4.62 -26.37
C GLY A 71 10.71 -5.25 -27.19
N SER A 72 11.23 -6.38 -26.73
CA SER A 72 11.17 -7.60 -27.53
C SER A 72 11.01 -8.81 -26.62
N SER A 73 10.06 -9.65 -27.01
CA SER A 73 9.57 -10.82 -26.32
C SER A 73 10.69 -11.77 -25.90
N GLY A 74 10.71 -12.11 -24.62
CA GLY A 74 11.36 -13.30 -24.10
C GLY A 74 10.39 -13.94 -23.13
N ALA A 75 9.74 -15.02 -23.57
CA ALA A 75 8.83 -15.82 -22.76
C ALA A 75 9.51 -16.23 -21.44
N GLY A 76 8.92 -15.81 -20.32
CA GLY A 76 9.36 -16.15 -18.97
C GLY A 76 8.46 -15.42 -17.99
N GLY A 77 7.39 -16.09 -17.59
CA GLY A 77 6.31 -15.51 -16.78
C GLY A 77 6.83 -14.78 -15.54
N ARG A 78 6.55 -13.48 -15.46
CA ARG A 78 6.71 -12.70 -14.24
C ARG A 78 5.31 -12.34 -13.72
N PRO A 79 4.95 -12.66 -12.47
CA PRO A 79 3.68 -12.26 -11.91
C PRO A 79 3.59 -10.72 -11.87
N ALA A 80 2.39 -10.20 -12.06
CA ALA A 80 2.09 -8.79 -12.24
C ALA A 80 2.72 -7.93 -11.13
N ALA A 81 3.49 -6.92 -11.54
CA ALA A 81 3.91 -5.85 -10.65
C ALA A 81 2.68 -5.00 -10.33
N GLU A 82 2.09 -5.18 -9.15
CA GLU A 82 1.13 -4.24 -8.60
C GLU A 82 1.84 -2.92 -8.23
N ASP A 83 1.16 -1.81 -8.52
CA ASP A 83 1.55 -0.42 -8.32
C ASP A 83 2.31 -0.14 -7.01
N GLY A 84 3.28 0.80 -7.05
CA GLY A 84 4.23 1.14 -5.99
C GLY A 84 3.66 1.74 -4.69
N GLY A 85 2.60 1.16 -4.13
CA GLY A 85 2.05 1.47 -2.81
C GLY A 85 2.56 0.53 -1.71
N PHE A 86 2.27 0.88 -0.46
CA PHE A 86 2.64 0.08 0.71
C PHE A 86 2.01 -1.32 0.65
N ARG A 87 2.83 -2.37 0.58
CA ARG A 87 2.39 -3.77 0.63
C ARG A 87 2.56 -4.30 2.06
N ALA A 88 1.47 -4.68 2.72
CA ALA A 88 1.52 -5.28 4.05
C ALA A 88 2.14 -6.68 4.03
N ARG A 89 2.87 -7.04 5.09
CA ARG A 89 3.55 -8.34 5.20
C ARG A 89 2.58 -9.44 5.59
N THR A 90 2.53 -10.52 4.83
CA THR A 90 1.56 -11.60 5.03
C THR A 90 2.14 -12.83 5.74
N GLY A 91 3.43 -12.82 6.08
CA GLY A 91 4.15 -13.99 6.60
C GLY A 91 4.74 -14.87 5.49
N GLY A 92 4.94 -14.33 4.29
CA GLY A 92 5.47 -15.04 3.14
C GLY A 92 6.96 -14.74 2.90
N PRO A 93 7.69 -15.59 2.15
CA PRO A 93 9.12 -15.40 1.90
C PRO A 93 9.45 -14.13 1.09
N GLU A 94 8.45 -13.53 0.43
CA GLU A 94 8.59 -12.30 -0.37
C GLU A 94 8.37 -11.00 0.44
N ASP A 95 8.26 -11.13 1.76
CA ASP A 95 8.01 -9.98 2.64
C ASP A 95 9.27 -9.12 2.82
N PRO A 96 9.15 -7.77 2.75
CA PRO A 96 10.26 -6.88 3.00
C PRO A 96 10.80 -7.01 4.45
N PRO A 97 12.05 -6.58 4.68
CA PRO A 97 12.65 -6.61 6.02
C PRO A 97 11.85 -5.76 7.02
N GLY A 98 11.88 -6.19 8.28
CA GLY A 98 11.17 -5.54 9.38
C GLY A 98 11.90 -4.33 9.98
N GLY A 99 11.46 -3.92 11.18
CA GLY A 99 12.09 -2.87 11.99
C GLY A 99 11.22 -1.64 12.21
N ALA A 100 11.76 -0.65 12.95
CA ALA A 100 11.01 0.53 13.38
C ALA A 100 10.55 1.42 12.22
N ALA A 101 11.35 1.53 11.15
CA ALA A 101 10.97 2.26 9.93
C ALA A 101 9.74 1.62 9.28
N ARG A 102 9.78 0.30 9.15
CA ARG A 102 8.69 -0.50 8.59
C ARG A 102 7.39 -0.36 9.39
N LEU A 103 7.49 -0.39 10.71
CA LEU A 103 6.33 -0.19 11.59
C LEU A 103 5.72 1.21 11.44
N ARG A 104 6.54 2.25 11.25
CA ARG A 104 6.02 3.61 10.98
C ARG A 104 5.26 3.67 9.65
N GLU A 105 5.79 3.06 8.60
CA GLU A 105 5.12 2.96 7.31
C GLU A 105 3.79 2.21 7.40
N ALA A 106 3.76 1.08 8.12
CA ALA A 106 2.54 0.31 8.35
C ALA A 106 1.46 1.14 9.07
N ARG A 107 1.86 1.91 10.09
CA ARG A 107 0.95 2.82 10.81
C ARG A 107 0.46 3.97 9.94
N ALA A 108 1.31 4.50 9.06
CA ALA A 108 0.91 5.52 8.10
C ALA A 108 -0.10 4.97 7.07
N ALA A 109 0.18 3.79 6.50
CA ALA A 109 -0.74 3.10 5.60
C ALA A 109 -2.08 2.78 6.28
N TRP A 110 -2.05 2.32 7.53
CA TRP A 110 -3.27 2.08 8.32
C TRP A 110 -4.07 3.36 8.57
N SER A 111 -3.39 4.46 8.87
CA SER A 111 -4.04 5.77 9.03
C SER A 111 -4.72 6.22 7.73
N GLY A 112 -4.04 6.05 6.59
CA GLY A 112 -4.64 6.27 5.27
C GLY A 112 -5.83 5.37 4.98
N MET A 113 -5.79 4.10 5.42
CA MET A 113 -6.94 3.19 5.29
C MET A 113 -8.14 3.66 6.10
N ARG A 114 -7.93 4.10 7.35
CA ARG A 114 -9.00 4.66 8.20
C ARG A 114 -9.58 5.93 7.61
N GLU A 115 -8.76 6.75 6.94
CA GLU A 115 -9.22 7.90 6.18
C GLU A 115 -10.12 7.51 5.02
N LEU A 116 -9.71 6.52 4.22
CA LEU A 116 -10.52 5.98 3.13
C LEU A 116 -11.86 5.44 3.64
N ARG A 117 -11.89 4.74 4.79
CA ARG A 117 -13.14 4.30 5.43
C ARG A 117 -14.03 5.51 5.73
N ARG A 118 -13.49 6.55 6.36
CA ARG A 118 -14.24 7.77 6.69
C ARG A 118 -14.81 8.46 5.45
N MET A 119 -14.02 8.59 4.38
CA MET A 119 -14.44 9.29 3.17
C MET A 119 -15.45 8.50 2.32
N THR A 120 -15.38 7.17 2.35
CA THR A 120 -16.23 6.31 1.50
C THR A 120 -17.57 5.95 2.14
N ARG A 121 -17.77 6.25 3.42
CA ARG A 121 -19.02 5.97 4.13
C ARG A 121 -19.78 7.26 4.44
N ALA A 122 -21.08 7.24 4.17
CA ALA A 122 -21.96 8.38 4.43
C ALA A 122 -22.05 8.78 5.91
N ASP A 123 -21.87 7.82 6.82
CA ASP A 123 -21.86 8.01 8.27
C ASP A 123 -20.47 8.37 8.84
N GLY A 124 -19.43 8.35 8.01
CA GLY A 124 -18.04 8.58 8.43
C GLY A 124 -17.46 7.49 9.34
N ALA A 125 -18.15 6.35 9.50
CA ALA A 125 -17.74 5.30 10.42
C ALA A 125 -16.42 4.64 9.99
N THR A 126 -15.53 4.35 10.96
CA THR A 126 -14.22 3.75 10.67
C THR A 126 -14.05 2.34 11.26
N ASP A 127 -15.08 1.85 11.93
CA ASP A 127 -15.17 0.51 12.54
C ASP A 127 -15.55 -0.59 11.54
N ARG A 128 -15.79 -0.23 10.28
CA ARG A 128 -16.20 -1.15 9.21
C ARG A 128 -15.26 -1.05 8.02
N LEU A 129 -14.97 -2.20 7.42
CA LEU A 129 -14.14 -2.28 6.21
C LEU A 129 -14.81 -1.58 5.02
N CYS A 130 -14.01 -0.83 4.25
CA CYS A 130 -14.44 -0.17 3.02
C CYS A 130 -14.41 -1.13 1.81
N GLY A 131 -14.86 -0.65 0.65
CA GLY A 131 -14.95 -1.46 -0.57
C GLY A 131 -13.60 -2.00 -1.06
N TRP A 132 -12.51 -1.25 -0.87
CA TRP A 132 -11.16 -1.71 -1.22
C TRP A 132 -10.72 -2.86 -0.31
N GLU A 133 -10.91 -2.73 1.00
CA GLU A 133 -10.50 -3.77 1.96
C GLU A 133 -11.23 -5.09 1.72
N ARG A 134 -12.50 -5.01 1.33
CA ARG A 134 -13.32 -6.19 0.97
C ARG A 134 -12.81 -6.92 -0.27
N GLN A 135 -12.19 -6.20 -1.21
CA GLN A 135 -11.58 -6.78 -2.41
C GLN A 135 -10.16 -7.31 -2.15
N HIS A 136 -9.53 -6.91 -1.04
CA HIS A 136 -8.14 -7.23 -0.71
C HIS A 136 -7.99 -7.72 0.73
N LEU A 137 -8.80 -8.72 1.12
CA LEU A 137 -8.93 -9.14 2.52
C LEU A 137 -7.60 -9.55 3.17
N VAL A 138 -6.77 -10.33 2.46
CA VAL A 138 -5.48 -10.79 2.99
C VAL A 138 -4.59 -9.59 3.32
N ARG A 139 -4.47 -8.65 2.39
CA ARG A 139 -3.68 -7.42 2.57
C ARG A 139 -4.25 -6.53 3.67
N ALA A 140 -5.57 -6.43 3.77
CA ALA A 140 -6.23 -5.64 4.81
C ALA A 140 -5.98 -6.22 6.21
N ALA A 141 -6.12 -7.54 6.40
CA ALA A 141 -5.87 -8.19 7.68
C ALA A 141 -4.39 -8.12 8.07
N ALA A 142 -3.49 -8.38 7.13
CA ALA A 142 -2.05 -8.22 7.32
C ALA A 142 -1.68 -6.80 7.73
N LEU A 143 -2.25 -5.77 7.07
CA LEU A 143 -2.01 -4.37 7.41
C LEU A 143 -2.44 -4.05 8.84
N THR A 144 -3.60 -4.55 9.27
CA THR A 144 -4.09 -4.39 10.64
C THR A 144 -3.10 -4.96 11.66
N LEU A 145 -2.62 -6.19 11.44
CA LEU A 145 -1.68 -6.85 12.35
C LEU A 145 -0.31 -6.18 12.35
N GLU A 146 0.20 -5.81 11.17
CA GLU A 146 1.49 -5.14 11.03
C GLU A 146 1.50 -3.75 11.68
N ALA A 147 0.45 -2.96 11.49
CA ALA A 147 0.32 -1.63 12.10
C ALA A 147 0.20 -1.68 13.64
N ALA A 148 -0.37 -2.78 14.16
CA ALA A 148 -0.40 -3.08 15.60
C ALA A 148 0.97 -3.53 16.15
N GLY A 149 1.94 -3.81 15.28
CA GLY A 149 3.30 -4.18 15.66
C GLY A 149 3.54 -5.68 15.80
N PHE A 150 2.60 -6.51 15.37
CA PHE A 150 2.84 -7.96 15.33
C PHE A 150 3.84 -8.30 14.22
N ALA A 151 4.70 -9.28 14.49
CA ALA A 151 5.67 -9.77 13.53
C ALA A 151 5.01 -10.77 12.57
N PRO A 152 5.16 -10.61 11.24
CA PRO A 152 4.82 -11.66 10.30
C PRO A 152 5.77 -12.83 10.47
N ALA A 153 5.34 -14.02 10.04
CA ALA A 153 6.22 -15.17 9.93
C ALA A 153 7.38 -14.87 8.96
N SER A 154 8.60 -15.20 9.36
CA SER A 154 9.81 -15.04 8.56
C SER A 154 10.58 -16.36 8.49
N GLU A 155 11.56 -16.45 7.57
CA GLU A 155 12.44 -17.62 7.48
C GLU A 155 13.32 -17.80 8.74
N GLU A 156 13.55 -16.72 9.50
CA GLU A 156 14.25 -16.78 10.79
C GLU A 156 13.43 -17.50 11.87
N PRO A 157 14.07 -18.25 12.80
CA PRO A 157 13.37 -18.95 13.87
C PRO A 157 12.65 -17.96 14.81
N GLY A 158 11.33 -17.86 14.68
CA GLY A 158 10.49 -17.02 15.54
C GLY A 158 9.01 -17.28 15.29
N SER A 159 8.16 -17.03 16.29
CA SER A 159 6.72 -17.08 16.13
C SER A 159 6.23 -15.82 15.41
N GLY A 160 5.40 -16.00 14.38
CA GLY A 160 4.80 -14.90 13.64
C GLY A 160 3.45 -15.28 13.06
N TYR A 161 2.68 -14.29 12.62
CA TYR A 161 1.43 -14.55 11.92
C TYR A 161 1.70 -14.83 10.44
N GLU A 162 0.86 -15.66 9.87
CA GLU A 162 0.72 -15.78 8.43
C GLU A 162 -0.76 -15.59 8.06
N VAL A 163 -1.01 -14.69 7.11
CA VAL A 163 -2.36 -14.40 6.58
C VAL A 163 -2.48 -15.01 5.19
N ARG A 164 -3.51 -15.82 4.98
CA ARG A 164 -3.79 -16.45 3.69
C ARG A 164 -5.27 -16.39 3.33
N GLU A 165 -5.54 -16.56 2.05
CA GLU A 165 -6.88 -16.85 1.56
C GLU A 165 -7.37 -18.17 2.14
N THR A 166 -8.70 -18.30 2.24
CA THR A 166 -9.37 -19.52 2.67
C THR A 166 -10.43 -19.88 1.63
N PRO A 167 -10.80 -21.17 1.49
CA PRO A 167 -11.92 -21.58 0.65
C PRO A 167 -13.26 -20.94 1.03
N GLN A 168 -13.40 -20.46 2.27
CA GLN A 168 -14.60 -19.72 2.68
C GLN A 168 -14.61 -18.33 2.03
N PRO A 169 -15.68 -17.98 1.28
CA PRO A 169 -15.79 -16.66 0.69
C PRO A 169 -15.83 -15.57 1.77
N ASP A 170 -15.30 -14.40 1.44
CA ASP A 170 -15.26 -13.22 2.31
C ASP A 170 -14.55 -13.44 3.66
N ALA A 171 -13.61 -14.38 3.73
CA ALA A 171 -12.83 -14.64 4.92
C ALA A 171 -11.34 -14.78 4.59
N VAL A 172 -10.51 -14.61 5.63
CA VAL A 172 -9.08 -14.90 5.61
C VAL A 172 -8.71 -15.77 6.79
N GLN A 173 -7.71 -16.61 6.57
CA GLN A 173 -7.10 -17.44 7.61
C GLN A 173 -5.87 -16.72 8.15
N VAL A 174 -5.78 -16.56 9.47
CA VAL A 174 -4.58 -16.07 10.17
C VAL A 174 -4.08 -17.20 11.07
N ARG A 175 -2.86 -17.67 10.85
CA ARG A 175 -2.29 -18.78 11.64
C ARG A 175 -0.91 -18.42 12.17
N PRO A 176 -0.50 -18.98 13.33
CA PRO A 176 0.88 -18.90 13.77
C PRO A 176 1.78 -19.79 12.88
N VAL A 177 2.99 -19.31 12.61
CA VAL A 177 4.06 -20.06 11.94
C VAL A 177 5.36 -19.81 12.72
N GLY A 178 6.18 -20.86 12.92
CA GLY A 178 7.42 -20.81 13.72
C GLY A 178 7.19 -21.02 15.23
N GLY A 179 8.22 -21.51 15.94
CA GLY A 179 8.14 -22.43 17.10
C GLY A 179 7.58 -21.99 18.48
N THR A 180 7.55 -22.99 19.38
CA THR A 180 6.60 -23.31 20.48
C THR A 180 5.27 -23.83 19.93
N PRO A 181 4.72 -24.95 20.43
CA PRO A 181 3.58 -25.61 19.82
C PRO A 181 2.44 -24.60 19.63
N PRO A 182 1.81 -24.59 18.44
CA PRO A 182 0.71 -23.69 18.16
C PRO A 182 -0.50 -24.20 18.93
N ASP A 183 -0.50 -24.17 20.26
CA ASP A 183 -1.62 -24.69 21.04
C ASP A 183 -2.73 -23.64 21.11
N ARG A 184 -2.39 -22.38 20.80
CA ARG A 184 -3.30 -21.24 20.77
C ARG A 184 -2.86 -20.23 19.72
N VAL A 185 -3.86 -19.64 19.05
CA VAL A 185 -3.61 -18.36 18.36
C VAL A 185 -3.57 -17.24 19.39
N ASP A 186 -2.76 -16.22 19.13
CA ASP A 186 -2.61 -15.08 20.04
C ASP A 186 -3.94 -14.33 20.18
N GLU A 187 -4.47 -14.26 21.41
CA GLU A 187 -5.68 -13.49 21.75
C GLU A 187 -5.52 -12.01 21.38
N ALA A 188 -4.29 -11.49 21.37
CA ALA A 188 -4.02 -10.14 20.94
C ALA A 188 -4.34 -9.94 19.46
N TRP A 189 -4.04 -10.90 18.58
CA TRP A 189 -4.40 -10.81 17.15
C TRP A 189 -5.91 -10.78 16.96
N SER A 190 -6.62 -11.67 17.67
CA SER A 190 -8.08 -11.75 17.64
C SER A 190 -8.72 -10.43 18.06
N ARG A 191 -8.26 -9.85 19.18
CA ARG A 191 -8.72 -8.54 19.68
C ARG A 191 -8.43 -7.42 18.68
N THR A 192 -7.21 -7.32 18.17
CA THR A 192 -6.82 -6.26 17.23
C THR A 192 -7.64 -6.31 15.94
N LEU A 193 -7.86 -7.50 15.38
CA LEU A 193 -8.73 -7.67 14.22
C LEU A 193 -10.18 -7.30 14.56
N THR A 194 -10.67 -7.72 15.71
CA THR A 194 -12.03 -7.41 16.18
C THR A 194 -12.26 -5.89 16.30
N GLU A 195 -11.32 -5.15 16.89
CA GLU A 195 -11.35 -3.69 17.02
C GLU A 195 -11.24 -2.99 15.66
N ALA A 196 -10.57 -3.61 14.69
CA ALA A 196 -10.41 -3.09 13.33
C ALA A 196 -11.63 -3.35 12.41
N GLY A 197 -12.69 -3.97 12.91
CA GLY A 197 -13.93 -4.20 12.16
C GLY A 197 -14.08 -5.61 11.59
N TRP A 198 -13.24 -6.55 12.03
CA TRP A 198 -13.36 -7.95 11.66
C TRP A 198 -14.26 -8.71 12.64
N GLN A 199 -14.88 -9.76 12.15
CA GLN A 199 -15.50 -10.82 12.93
C GLN A 199 -14.53 -12.00 12.92
N VAL A 200 -14.06 -12.37 14.11
CA VAL A 200 -13.01 -13.38 14.28
C VAL A 200 -13.58 -14.61 14.99
N SER A 201 -13.19 -15.80 14.53
CA SER A 201 -13.52 -17.08 15.17
C SER A 201 -12.29 -17.98 15.22
N HIS A 202 -12.16 -18.78 16.28
CA HIS A 202 -11.03 -19.69 16.47
C HIS A 202 -11.38 -21.07 15.91
N HIS A 203 -10.47 -21.65 15.14
CA HIS A 203 -10.67 -22.94 14.48
C HIS A 203 -9.43 -23.81 14.58
N GLN A 204 -9.61 -25.10 14.32
CA GLN A 204 -8.53 -26.07 14.22
C GLN A 204 -8.45 -26.59 12.78
N GLY A 205 -7.28 -26.43 12.18
CA GLY A 205 -6.99 -26.91 10.84
C GLY A 205 -6.76 -28.41 10.83
N VAL A 206 -7.20 -29.08 9.77
CA VAL A 206 -6.91 -30.51 9.54
C VAL A 206 -5.70 -30.66 8.62
N ARG A 207 -5.51 -29.72 7.68
CA ARG A 207 -4.38 -29.71 6.73
C ARG A 207 -4.13 -28.26 6.25
N PRO A 208 -3.08 -27.58 6.73
CA PRO A 208 -2.14 -28.02 7.77
C PRO A 208 -2.82 -28.12 9.15
N PRO A 209 -2.38 -29.04 10.02
CA PRO A 209 -2.89 -29.14 11.38
C PRO A 209 -2.46 -27.93 12.22
N GLY A 210 -3.34 -27.53 13.15
CA GLY A 210 -3.06 -26.46 14.13
C GLY A 210 -4.16 -25.39 14.19
N PRO A 211 -4.16 -24.55 15.22
CA PRO A 211 -5.14 -23.51 15.41
C PRO A 211 -4.95 -22.37 14.41
N TYR A 212 -6.06 -21.78 14.00
CA TYR A 212 -6.07 -20.58 13.19
C TYR A 212 -7.26 -19.70 13.55
N LEU A 213 -7.14 -18.41 13.26
CA LEU A 213 -8.25 -17.46 13.28
C LEU A 213 -8.85 -17.42 11.88
N LEU A 214 -10.16 -17.51 11.82
CA LEU A 214 -10.92 -17.16 10.64
C LEU A 214 -11.49 -15.76 10.85
N ALA A 215 -11.03 -14.80 10.04
CA ALA A 215 -11.46 -13.42 10.11
C ALA A 215 -12.28 -13.06 8.86
N SER A 216 -13.48 -12.54 9.07
CA SER A 216 -14.36 -12.06 8.00
C SER A 216 -14.76 -10.60 8.28
N PRO A 217 -15.04 -9.77 7.26
CA PRO A 217 -15.58 -8.43 7.51
C PRO A 217 -16.89 -8.51 8.28
N ARG A 218 -17.08 -7.66 9.30
CA ARG A 218 -18.39 -7.58 9.97
C ARG A 218 -19.48 -7.22 8.96
N ARG A 219 -20.56 -8.02 8.97
CA ARG A 219 -21.80 -7.66 8.27
C ARG A 219 -22.39 -6.46 9.00
N GLY A 220 -22.74 -5.44 8.26
CA GLY A 220 -23.26 -4.18 8.77
C GLY A 220 -24.31 -3.61 7.86
#